data_AF-A0A3B4AFU6-F1
#
_entry.id   AF-A0A3B4AFU6-F1
#
_cell.length_a   1.000
_cell.length_b   1.000
_cell.length_c   1.000
_cell.angle_alpha   90.00
_cell.angle_beta   90.00
_cell.angle_gamma   90.00
#
_symmetry.space_group_name_H-M   'P 1'
#
loop_
_entity.id
_entity.type
_entity.pdbx_description
1 polymer ?
#
loop_
_entity_poly.entity_id
_entity_poly.type
_entity_poly.pdbx_seq_one_letter_code
_entity_poly.pdbx_strand_id
1 'polypeptide(L)'
;QHQAYQPLLPAGNKYLQQKWDRASYDLHRHNVKTAKPTINMTTPETYGHLGLKLKKLKIDQDRNIKIQQENNLLLGKITHIMQTTGAVDNLNYYEKKLNMQQRQTELLRISHENQLMLQRLQQ
;
A
#
# COMPACT_ATOMS: atom_id res chain seq x y z
N GLN A 1 -7.15 -10.34 -78.56
CA GLN A 1 -7.67 -11.63 -79.06
C GLN A 1 -8.89 -11.98 -78.22
N HIS A 2 -10.09 -12.03 -78.80
CA HIS A 2 -11.30 -12.42 -78.08
C HIS A 2 -11.42 -13.95 -78.17
N GLN A 3 -10.94 -14.67 -77.16
CA GLN A 3 -11.12 -16.12 -77.10
C GLN A 3 -12.60 -16.42 -76.87
N ALA A 4 -13.19 -17.21 -77.76
CA ALA A 4 -14.56 -17.69 -77.61
C ALA A 4 -14.64 -18.63 -76.40
N TYR A 5 -15.75 -18.56 -75.66
CA TYR A 5 -16.00 -19.43 -74.52
C TYR A 5 -16.01 -20.90 -74.95
N GLN A 6 -15.19 -21.72 -74.30
CA GLN A 6 -15.09 -23.16 -74.52
C GLN A 6 -15.56 -23.89 -73.26
N PRO A 7 -16.70 -24.60 -73.32
CA PRO A 7 -17.17 -25.37 -72.18
C PRO A 7 -16.27 -26.58 -71.94
N LEU A 8 -16.04 -26.93 -70.67
CA LEU A 8 -15.21 -28.08 -70.28
C LEU A 8 -15.85 -29.42 -70.64
N LEU A 9 -17.19 -29.46 -70.67
CA LEU A 9 -17.99 -30.62 -71.02
C LEU A 9 -18.80 -30.32 -72.30
N PRO A 10 -19.14 -31.35 -73.10
CA PRO A 10 -20.04 -31.18 -74.23
C PRO A 10 -21.36 -30.55 -73.78
N ALA A 11 -21.70 -29.39 -74.33
CA ALA A 11 -22.92 -28.66 -74.00
C ALA A 11 -23.78 -28.48 -75.25
N GLY A 12 -25.08 -28.74 -75.14
CA GLY A 12 -26.03 -28.56 -76.24
C GLY A 12 -26.17 -27.09 -76.70
N ASN A 13 -26.01 -26.13 -75.77
CA ASN A 13 -25.99 -24.70 -76.08
C ASN A 13 -24.84 -24.00 -75.34
N LYS A 14 -23.85 -23.50 -76.10
CA LYS A 14 -22.65 -22.85 -75.56
C LYS A 14 -22.95 -21.53 -74.84
N TYR A 15 -23.93 -20.77 -75.29
CA TYR A 15 -24.29 -19.48 -74.67
C TYR A 15 -24.95 -19.67 -73.30
N LEU A 16 -25.86 -20.64 -73.19
CA LEU A 16 -26.47 -20.99 -71.90
C LEU A 16 -25.42 -21.54 -70.93
N GLN A 17 -24.53 -22.41 -71.40
CA GLN A 17 -23.44 -22.94 -70.58
C GLN A 17 -22.53 -21.83 -70.06
N GLN A 18 -22.15 -20.85 -70.91
CA GLN A 18 -21.35 -19.70 -70.49
C GLN A 18 -22.02 -18.91 -69.35
N LYS A 19 -23.33 -18.68 -69.45
CA LYS A 19 -24.08 -17.95 -68.41
C LYS A 19 -24.09 -18.71 -67.09
N TRP A 20 -24.29 -20.03 -67.14
CA TRP A 20 -24.30 -20.87 -65.95
C TRP A 20 -22.92 -20.95 -65.29
N ASP A 21 -21.87 -21.15 -66.07
CA ASP A 21 -20.50 -21.17 -65.57
C ASP A 21 -20.13 -19.84 -64.91
N ARG A 22 -20.51 -18.72 -65.53
CA ARG A 22 -20.29 -17.39 -64.96
C ARG A 22 -21.06 -17.20 -63.65
N ALA A 23 -22.33 -17.57 -63.60
CA ALA A 23 -23.13 -17.47 -62.39
C ALA A 23 -22.59 -18.37 -61.26
N SER A 24 -22.15 -19.58 -61.58
CA SER A 24 -21.51 -20.50 -60.63
C SER A 24 -20.19 -19.94 -60.11
N TYR A 25 -19.37 -19.38 -61.00
CA TYR A 25 -18.12 -18.70 -60.64
C TYR A 25 -18.38 -17.50 -59.72
N ASP A 26 -19.32 -16.63 -60.08
CA ASP A 26 -19.66 -15.44 -59.30
C ASP A 26 -20.19 -15.83 -57.90
N LEU A 27 -21.03 -16.88 -57.82
CA LEU A 27 -21.51 -17.44 -56.55
C LEU A 27 -20.37 -18.02 -55.71
N HIS A 28 -19.48 -18.82 -56.31
CA HIS A 28 -18.32 -19.36 -55.62
C HIS A 28 -17.42 -18.24 -55.07
N ARG A 29 -17.12 -17.23 -55.89
CA ARG A 29 -16.32 -16.07 -55.48
C ARG A 29 -16.99 -15.28 -54.37
N HIS A 30 -18.31 -15.12 -54.42
CA HIS A 30 -19.07 -14.52 -53.33
C HIS A 30 -18.89 -15.33 -52.03
N ASN A 31 -19.12 -16.64 -52.07
CA ASN A 31 -18.99 -17.51 -50.91
C ASN A 31 -17.58 -17.52 -50.33
N VAL A 32 -16.54 -17.55 -51.17
CA VAL A 32 -15.15 -17.45 -50.73
C VAL A 32 -14.88 -16.11 -50.05
N LYS A 33 -15.41 -15.01 -50.58
CA LYS A 33 -15.23 -13.66 -50.02
C LYS A 33 -15.98 -13.47 -48.70
N THR A 34 -17.16 -14.07 -48.55
CA THR A 34 -18.00 -13.96 -47.36
C THR A 34 -17.75 -15.08 -46.34
N ALA A 35 -16.93 -16.07 -46.67
CA ALA A 35 -16.54 -17.14 -45.77
C ALA A 35 -15.93 -16.56 -44.49
N LYS A 36 -16.57 -16.84 -43.36
CA LYS A 36 -16.05 -16.50 -42.05
C LYS A 36 -14.89 -17.43 -41.70
N PRO A 37 -13.83 -16.94 -41.02
CA PRO A 37 -12.76 -17.81 -40.56
C PRO A 37 -13.31 -18.83 -39.55
N THR A 38 -12.90 -20.09 -39.68
CA THR A 38 -13.31 -21.18 -38.77
C THR A 38 -12.80 -20.98 -37.35
N ILE A 39 -11.66 -20.31 -37.21
CA ILE A 39 -11.01 -20.05 -35.92
C ILE A 39 -11.00 -18.54 -35.70
N ASN A 40 -11.52 -18.11 -34.56
CA ASN A 40 -11.38 -16.73 -34.14
C ASN A 40 -9.91 -16.48 -33.73
N MET A 41 -9.25 -15.52 -34.37
CA MET A 41 -7.88 -15.08 -34.06
C MET A 41 -7.82 -13.72 -33.35
N THR A 42 -8.95 -13.19 -32.90
CA THR A 42 -8.95 -11.95 -32.12
C THR A 42 -8.24 -12.18 -30.79
N THR A 43 -7.44 -11.20 -30.36
CA THR A 43 -6.80 -11.21 -29.05
C THR A 43 -7.87 -11.31 -27.95
N PRO A 44 -7.70 -12.20 -26.96
CA PRO A 44 -8.58 -12.26 -25.81
C PRO A 44 -8.65 -10.93 -25.06
N GLU A 45 -9.79 -10.64 -24.42
CA GLU A 45 -9.96 -9.46 -23.61
C GLU A 45 -8.99 -9.46 -22.41
N THR A 46 -8.30 -8.35 -22.20
CA THR A 46 -7.46 -8.14 -21.03
C THR A 46 -8.31 -7.60 -19.89
N TYR A 47 -8.41 -8.34 -18.78
CA TYR A 47 -9.14 -7.87 -17.61
C TYR A 47 -8.24 -7.13 -16.64
N GLY A 48 -8.62 -5.90 -16.25
CA GLY A 48 -7.85 -5.07 -15.33
C GLY A 48 -7.59 -5.72 -13.96
N HIS A 49 -8.52 -6.55 -13.48
CA HIS A 49 -8.38 -7.28 -12.22
C HIS A 49 -7.31 -8.39 -12.26
N LEU A 50 -6.91 -8.85 -13.45
CA LEU A 50 -5.81 -9.81 -13.61
C LEU A 50 -4.44 -9.12 -13.54
N GLY A 51 -4.33 -7.90 -14.06
CA GLY A 51 -3.10 -7.11 -14.03
C GLY A 51 -2.85 -6.40 -12.71
N LEU A 52 -3.92 -5.94 -12.04
CA LEU A 52 -3.82 -5.12 -10.83
C LEU A 52 -4.39 -5.84 -9.60
N LYS A 53 -3.50 -6.26 -8.71
CA LYS A 53 -3.86 -6.81 -7.40
C LYS A 53 -4.17 -5.70 -6.40
N LEU A 54 -5.37 -5.11 -6.51
CA LEU A 54 -5.81 -3.98 -5.67
C LEU A 54 -5.65 -4.21 -4.17
N LYS A 55 -5.96 -5.41 -3.67
CA LYS A 55 -5.79 -5.77 -2.25
C LYS A 55 -4.34 -5.68 -1.80
N LYS A 56 -3.40 -6.15 -2.64
CA LYS A 56 -1.97 -6.08 -2.34
C LYS A 56 -1.50 -4.62 -2.26
N LEU A 57 -1.89 -3.82 -3.25
CA LEU A 57 -1.55 -2.39 -3.28
C LEU A 57 -2.04 -1.66 -2.03
N LYS A 58 -3.28 -1.94 -1.60
CA LYS A 58 -3.86 -1.34 -0.39
C LYS A 58 -3.09 -1.72 0.88
N ILE A 59 -2.74 -3.00 1.04
CA ILE A 59 -1.93 -3.48 2.17
C ILE A 59 -0.55 -2.80 2.20
N ASP A 60 0.10 -2.68 1.05
CA ASP A 60 1.42 -2.04 0.95
C ASP A 60 1.34 -0.54 1.28
N GLN A 61 0.28 0.15 0.83
CA GLN A 61 0.01 1.54 1.21
C GLN A 61 -0.20 1.69 2.73
N ASP A 62 -1.03 0.86 3.33
CA ASP A 62 -1.33 0.93 4.77
C ASP A 62 -0.07 0.64 5.61
N ARG A 63 0.77 -0.31 5.16
CA ARG A 63 2.07 -0.57 5.77
C ARG A 63 3.00 0.64 5.70
N ASN A 64 3.08 1.30 4.54
CA ASN A 64 3.91 2.50 4.38
C ASN A 64 3.43 3.67 5.24
N ILE A 65 2.12 3.87 5.37
CA ILE A 65 1.54 4.89 6.26
C ILE A 65 1.96 4.62 7.70
N LYS A 66 1.87 3.37 8.16
CA LYS A 66 2.29 2.99 9.51
C LYS A 66 3.77 3.26 9.75
N ILE A 67 4.64 2.86 8.82
CA ILE A 67 6.08 3.13 8.90
C ILE A 67 6.35 4.64 8.98
N GLN A 68 5.66 5.44 8.16
CA GLN A 68 5.87 6.89 8.16
C GLN A 68 5.42 7.53 9.48
N GLN A 69 4.30 7.08 10.06
CA GLN A 69 3.84 7.54 11.36
C GLN A 69 4.85 7.20 12.47
N GLU A 70 5.38 5.98 12.48
CA GLU A 70 6.41 5.54 13.43
C GLU A 70 7.71 6.34 13.27
N ASN A 71 8.14 6.60 12.03
CA ASN A 71 9.31 7.42 11.73
C ASN A 71 9.14 8.86 12.23
N ASN A 72 7.97 9.46 12.03
CA ASN A 72 7.68 10.81 12.51
C ASN A 72 7.69 10.87 14.05
N LEU A 73 7.12 9.86 14.71
CA LEU A 73 7.14 9.76 16.17
C LEU A 73 8.57 9.62 16.70
N LEU A 74 9.37 8.75 16.07
CA LEU A 74 10.78 8.57 16.44
C LEU A 74 11.57 9.86 16.24
N LEU A 75 11.40 10.54 15.12
CA LEU A 75 12.05 11.81 14.83
C LEU A 75 11.68 12.87 15.88
N GLY A 76 10.41 12.94 16.29
CA GLY A 76 9.98 13.82 17.39
C GLY A 76 10.71 13.53 18.70
N LYS A 77 10.82 12.24 19.08
CA LYS A 77 11.57 11.83 20.28
C LYS A 77 13.05 12.16 20.19
N ILE A 78 13.69 11.88 19.05
CA ILE A 78 15.11 12.21 18.82
C ILE A 78 15.32 13.71 18.89
N THR A 79 14.45 14.50 18.26
CA THR A 79 14.52 15.96 18.28
C THR A 79 14.43 16.50 19.70
N HIS A 80 13.49 15.98 20.50
CA HIS A 80 13.36 16.35 21.91
C HIS A 80 14.61 16.00 22.72
N ILE A 81 15.19 14.81 22.51
CA ILE A 81 16.45 14.40 23.17
C ILE A 81 17.62 15.27 22.72
N MET A 82 17.70 15.63 21.44
CA MET A 82 18.77 16.49 20.91
C MET A 82 18.66 17.93 21.41
N GLN A 83 17.44 18.44 21.60
CA GLN A 83 17.20 19.78 22.13
C GLN A 83 17.45 19.86 23.64
N THR A 84 17.19 18.78 24.38
CA THR A 84 17.36 18.74 25.84
C THR A 84 18.78 18.28 26.18
N THR A 85 19.50 19.00 27.05
CA THR A 85 20.92 18.73 27.37
C THR A 85 21.16 17.47 28.23
N GLY A 86 20.33 16.42 28.11
CA GLY A 86 20.46 15.19 28.88
C GLY A 86 20.11 15.34 30.37
N ALA A 87 19.42 16.42 30.76
CA ALA A 87 18.90 16.58 32.10
C ALA A 87 17.73 15.59 32.31
N VAL A 88 18.06 14.40 32.81
CA VAL A 88 17.06 13.54 33.47
C VAL A 88 16.65 14.30 34.71
N ASP A 89 15.42 14.80 34.74
CA ASP A 89 14.78 15.33 35.92
C ASP A 89 14.52 14.18 36.90
N ASN A 90 15.59 13.67 37.51
CA ASN A 90 15.54 12.89 38.76
C ASN A 90 15.09 13.79 39.94
N LEU A 91 14.18 14.73 39.69
CA LEU A 91 13.44 15.47 40.70
C LEU A 91 12.38 14.51 41.23
N ASN A 92 12.85 13.57 42.03
CA ASN A 92 11.96 12.66 42.72
C ASN A 92 11.18 13.48 43.76
N TYR A 93 9.98 13.90 43.38
CA TYR A 93 9.07 14.65 44.24
C TYR A 93 8.42 13.69 45.24
N TYR A 94 9.23 13.12 46.12
CA TYR A 94 8.75 12.43 47.29
C TYR A 94 8.64 13.45 48.41
N GLU A 95 7.44 13.64 48.96
CA GLU A 95 7.32 14.27 50.26
C GLU A 95 8.10 13.39 51.26
N LYS A 96 9.25 13.87 51.75
CA LYS A 96 10.04 13.17 52.78
C LYS A 96 9.25 13.18 54.11
N LYS A 97 8.25 12.30 54.24
CA LYS A 97 7.39 12.18 55.42
C LYS A 97 7.89 11.21 56.46
N LEU A 98 8.93 10.42 56.18
CA LEU A 98 9.55 9.61 57.23
C LEU A 98 10.41 10.50 58.13
N ASN A 99 10.06 10.52 59.42
CA ASN A 99 10.82 11.05 60.57
C ASN A 99 10.58 12.51 61.00
N MET A 100 9.51 13.18 60.56
CA MET A 100 9.19 14.52 61.07
C MET A 100 8.94 14.55 62.59
N GLN A 101 8.19 13.57 63.12
CA GLN A 101 7.91 13.48 64.56
C GLN A 101 9.16 13.18 65.38
N GLN A 102 10.00 12.24 64.92
CA GLN A 102 11.28 11.92 65.56
C GLN A 102 12.25 13.10 65.56
N ARG A 103 12.28 13.87 64.47
CA ARG A 103 13.09 15.10 64.37
C ARG A 103 12.59 16.17 65.34
N GLN A 104 11.28 16.30 65.50
CA GLN A 104 10.69 17.25 66.45
C GLN A 104 11.03 16.89 67.91
N THR A 105 10.96 15.60 68.27
CA THR A 105 11.33 15.15 69.62
C THR A 105 12.81 15.33 69.91
N GLU A 106 13.69 15.04 68.94
CA GLU A 106 15.13 15.26 69.09
C GLU A 106 15.47 16.76 69.22
N LEU A 107 14.81 17.63 68.45
CA LEU A 107 15.00 19.09 68.59
C LEU A 107 14.64 19.59 69.99
N LEU A 108 13.54 19.08 70.57
CA LEU A 108 13.15 19.43 71.94
C LEU A 108 14.17 18.92 72.96
N ARG A 109 14.68 17.69 72.80
CA ARG A 109 15.71 17.14 73.69
C ARG A 109 16.99 17.98 73.66
N ILE A 110 17.49 18.27 72.46
CA ILE A 110 18.70 19.09 72.25
C ILE A 110 18.51 20.49 72.85
N SER A 111 17.35 21.11 72.65
CA SER A 111 17.07 22.44 73.20
C SER A 111 17.12 22.46 74.73
N HIS A 112 16.56 21.44 75.38
CA HIS A 112 16.58 21.32 76.84
C HIS A 112 18.00 21.04 77.37
N GLU A 113 18.74 20.13 76.75
CA GLU A 113 20.14 19.86 77.09
C GLU A 113 21.01 21.12 76.96
N ASN A 114 20.82 21.91 75.91
CA ASN A 114 21.53 23.18 75.70
C ASN A 114 21.20 24.22 76.77
N GLN A 115 19.95 24.31 77.23
CA GLN A 115 19.58 25.21 78.33
C GLN A 115 20.27 24.82 79.64
N LEU A 116 20.33 23.53 79.95
CA LEU A 116 21.04 23.03 81.12
C LEU A 116 22.55 23.28 81.04
N MET A 117 23.15 23.10 79.86
CA MET A 117 24.57 23.45 79.64
C MET A 117 24.81 24.95 79.79
N LEU A 118 23.92 25.80 79.26
CA LEU A 118 24.01 27.25 79.40
C LEU A 118 23.95 27.66 80.88
N GLN A 119 23.02 27.08 81.65
CA GLN A 119 22.93 27.33 83.10
C GLN A 119 24.20 26.90 83.85
N ARG A 120 24.82 25.78 83.44
CA ARG A 120 26.10 25.32 84.01
C ARG A 120 27.28 26.22 83.65
N LEU A 121 27.30 26.78 82.45
CA LEU A 121 28.35 27.72 82.01
C LEU A 121 28.20 29.12 82.64
N GLN A 122 27.02 29.44 83.19
CA GLN A 122 26.73 30.72 83.85
C GLN A 122 26.97 30.70 85.37
N GLN A 123 27.33 29.53 85.95
CA GLN A 123 27.86 29.41 87.30
C GLN A 123 29.38 29.54 87.29
#